data_AF-A0A914NFA8-F1
#
_entry.id   AF-A0A914NFA8-F1
#
_cell.length_a   1.000
_cell.length_b   1.000
_cell.length_c   1.000
_cell.angle_alpha   90.00
_cell.angle_beta   90.00
_cell.angle_gamma   90.00
#
_symmetry.space_group_name_H-M   'P 1'
#
loop_
_entity.id
_entity.type
_entity.pdbx_description
1 polymer ?
#
loop_
_entity_poly.entity_id
_entity_poly.type
_entity_poly.pdbx_seq_one_letter_code
_entity_poly.pdbx_strand_id
1 'polypeptide(L)' 'MMGLITQIVDLIGIKHRWQLSDFEIGRPLGKGKFGNVYLARDRYYRIPVALKVSFQPKIF' A
#
# COMPACT_ATOMS: atom_id res chain seq x y z
N MET A 1 -9.84 -14.36 -13.45
CA MET A 1 -8.63 -14.33 -12.61
C MET A 1 -8.48 -13.05 -11.79
N MET A 2 -8.85 -11.87 -12.30
CA MET A 2 -8.87 -10.60 -11.52
C MET A 2 -10.08 -10.46 -10.56
N GLY A 3 -11.21 -11.10 -10.83
CA GLY A 3 -12.44 -10.91 -10.02
C GLY A 3 -12.46 -11.60 -8.65
N LEU A 4 -11.76 -12.74 -8.49
CA LEU A 4 -11.81 -13.52 -7.24
C LEU A 4 -10.98 -12.87 -6.12
N ILE A 5 -9.85 -12.25 -6.47
CA ILE A 5 -9.00 -11.54 -5.51
C ILE A 5 -9.74 -10.32 -4.98
N THR A 6 -10.29 -9.48 -5.88
CA THR A 6 -11.06 -8.28 -5.51
C THR A 6 -12.27 -8.63 -4.64
N GLN A 7 -13.02 -9.67 -5.01
CA GLN A 7 -14.16 -10.14 -4.21
C GLN A 7 -13.76 -10.60 -2.80
N ILE A 8 -12.61 -11.25 -2.61
CA ILE A 8 -12.13 -11.63 -1.27
C ILE A 8 -11.80 -10.39 -0.44
N VAL A 9 -11.17 -9.37 -1.02
CA VAL A 9 -10.83 -8.12 -0.29
C VAL A 9 -12.08 -7.31 0.08
N ASP A 10 -13.12 -7.36 -0.76
CA ASP A 10 -14.40 -6.69 -0.51
C ASP A 10 -15.30 -7.48 0.46
N LEU A 11 -15.28 -8.82 0.43
CA LEU A 11 -16.05 -9.72 1.33
C LEU A 11 -15.56 -9.70 2.77
N ILE A 12 -14.25 -9.51 3.00
CA ILE A 12 -13.70 -9.28 4.36
C ILE A 12 -14.07 -7.91 4.92
N GLY A 13 -14.83 -7.08 4.19
CA GLY A 13 -15.45 -5.89 4.73
C GLY A 13 -14.44 -4.97 5.40
N ILE A 14 -13.27 -4.77 4.79
CA ILE A 14 -12.32 -3.76 5.26
C ILE A 14 -12.94 -2.39 4.91
N LYS A 15 -13.94 -1.98 5.70
CA LYS A 15 -14.29 -0.57 5.96
C LYS A 15 -13.13 0.18 6.63
N HIS A 16 -12.06 -0.52 6.97
CA HIS A 16 -10.84 0.03 7.53
C HIS A 16 -10.09 0.80 6.47
N ARG A 17 -10.16 2.13 6.58
CA ARG A 17 -9.35 3.04 5.78
C ARG A 17 -7.89 2.81 6.18
N TRP A 18 -7.12 2.21 5.28
CA TRP A 18 -5.67 2.06 5.46
C TRP A 18 -5.02 3.42 5.74
N GLN A 19 -4.23 3.45 6.80
CA GLN A 19 -3.42 4.60 7.19
C GLN A 19 -1.95 4.22 7.15
N LEU A 20 -1.08 5.22 7.00
CA LEU A 20 0.37 4.97 6.99
C LEU A 20 0.86 4.32 8.31
N SER A 21 0.16 4.57 9.42
CA SER A 21 0.42 3.97 10.74
C SER A 21 0.24 2.45 10.77
N ASP A 22 -0.53 1.89 9.84
CA ASP A 22 -0.82 0.45 9.77
C ASP A 22 0.37 -0.34 9.21
N PHE A 23 1.38 0.36 8.70
CA PHE A 23 2.55 -0.23 8.06
C PHE A 23 3.83 0.07 8.84
N GLU A 24 4.71 -0.92 8.91
CA GLU A 24 6.12 -0.75 9.30
C GLU A 24 6.92 -0.45 8.05
N ILE A 25 7.34 0.81 7.86
CA ILE A 25 8.10 1.23 6.68
C ILE A 25 9.57 0.81 6.86
N GLY A 26 10.06 0.02 5.92
CA GLY A 26 11.44 -0.42 5.84
C GLY A 26 12.25 0.37 4.81
N ARG A 27 13.26 -0.31 4.25
CA ARG A 27 14.19 0.31 3.30
C ARG A 27 13.51 0.74 2.00
N PRO A 28 14.01 1.80 1.34
CA PRO A 28 13.61 2.10 -0.03
C PRO A 28 13.96 0.92 -0.94
N LEU A 29 13.03 0.54 -1.81
CA LEU A 29 13.22 -0.50 -2.82
C LEU A 29 13.72 0.10 -4.14
N GLY A 30 13.35 1.35 -4.44
CA GLY A 30 13.85 2.04 -5.61
C GLY A 30 13.12 3.35 -5.88
N LYS A 31 13.74 4.18 -6.72
CA LYS A 31 13.16 5.40 -7.29
C LYS A 31 12.97 5.17 -8.78
N GLY A 32 11.72 5.21 -9.24
CA GLY A 32 11.38 5.00 -10.64
C GLY A 32 10.55 6.13 -11.23
N LYS A 33 10.11 5.95 -12.47
CA LYS A 33 9.18 6.86 -13.18
C LYS A 33 7.91 7.20 -12.37
N PHE A 34 7.56 6.36 -11.41
CA PHE A 34 6.32 6.44 -10.64
C PHE A 34 6.50 6.91 -9.19
N GLY A 35 7.67 7.45 -8.83
CA GLY A 35 7.97 7.92 -7.48
C GLY A 35 8.84 6.95 -6.69
N ASN A 36 8.86 7.15 -5.38
CA ASN A 36 9.65 6.34 -4.46
C ASN A 36 8.82 5.14 -3.99
N VAL A 37 9.42 3.95 -4.01
CA VAL A 37 8.80 2.72 -3.51
C VAL A 37 9.57 2.26 -2.27
N TYR A 38 8.85 1.95 -1.20
CA TYR A 38 9.39 1.47 0.05
C TYR A 38 8.93 0.05 0.32
N LEU A 39 9.81 -0.79 0.86
CA LEU A 39 9.39 -2.04 1.47
C LEU A 39 8.63 -1.68 2.74
N ALA A 40 7.50 -2.30 2.98
CA ALA A 40 6.81 -2.18 4.23
C ALA A 40 6.25 -3.52 4.67
N ARG A 41 5.80 -3.58 5.92
CA ARG A 41 5.08 -4.74 6.44
C ARG A 41 3.77 -4.29 7.04
N ASP A 42 2.69 -4.96 6.66
CA ASP A 42 1.40 -4.77 7.31
C ASP A 42 1.48 -5.23 8.78
N ARG A 43 1.05 -4.40 9.73
CA ARG A 43 1.18 -4.72 11.16
C ARG A 43 0.19 -5.78 11.63
N TYR A 44 -0.95 -5.92 10.95
CA TYR A 44 -2.03 -6.82 11.37
C TYR A 44 -1.73 -8.28 11.00
N TYR A 45 -1.43 -8.53 9.74
CA TYR A 45 -1.20 -9.84 9.15
C TYR A 45 0.29 -10.15 8.96
N ARG A 46 1.18 -9.18 9.22
CA ARG A 46 2.64 -9.31 9.11
C ARG A 46 3.12 -9.68 7.69
N ILE A 47 2.34 -9.30 6.68
CA ILE A 47 2.61 -9.58 5.28
C ILE A 47 3.55 -8.49 4.71
N PRO A 48 4.63 -8.85 4.01
CA PRO A 48 5.48 -7.89 3.32
C PRO A 48 4.73 -7.28 2.13
N VAL A 49 4.77 -5.95 2.02
CA VAL A 49 4.10 -5.17 0.98
C VAL A 49 5.05 -4.09 0.43
N ALA A 50 4.72 -3.52 -0.74
CA ALA A 50 5.46 -2.39 -1.31
C ALA A 50 4.58 -1.14 -1.28
N LEU A 51 5.04 -0.08 -0.62
CA LEU A 51 4.36 1.22 -0.57
C LEU A 51 4.94 2.16 -1.62
N LYS A 52 4.15 2.50 -2.62
CA LYS A 52 4.50 3.49 -3.64
C LYS A 52 4.00 4.87 -3.22
N VAL A 53 4.91 5.84 -3.14
CA VAL A 53 4.60 7.23 -2.81
C VAL A 53 4.64 8.08 -4.08
N SER A 54 3.48 8.59 -4.49
CA SER A 54 3.34 9.54 -5.58
C SER A 54 2.89 10.89 -5.04
N PHE A 55 3.66 11.94 -5.35
CA PHE A 55 3.28 13.31 -5.04
C PHE A 55 2.34 13.83 -6.13
N GLN A 56 1.14 14.24 -5.75
CA GLN A 56 0.27 15.00 -6.62
C GLN A 56 0.58 16.49 -6.42
N PRO A 57 1.05 17.23 -7.44
CA PRO A 57 1.25 18.67 -7.30
C PRO A 57 -0.10 19.32 -7.00
N LYS A 58 -0.17 20.12 -5.93
CA LYS A 58 -1.30 21.01 -5.71
C LYS A 58 -1.21 22.13 -6.74
N ILE A 59 -2.20 22.19 -7.61
CA ILE A 59 -2.42 23.32 -8.51
C ILE A 59 -3.21 24.32 -7.67
N PHE A 60 -2.63 25.51 -7.44
CA PHE A 60 -3.28 26.61 -6.74
C PHE A 60 -4.32 27.28 -7.64
#